data_AF-A0A964RIE2-F1
#
_entry.id   AF-A0A964RIE2-F1
#
_cell.length_a   1.000
_cell.length_b   1.000
_cell.length_c   1.000
_cell.angle_alpha   90.00
_cell.angle_beta   90.00
_cell.angle_gamma   90.00
#
_symmetry.space_group_name_H-M   'P 1'
#
loop_
_entity.id
_entity.type
_entity.pdbx_description
1 polymer ?
#
loop_
_entity_poly.entity_id
_entity_poly.type
_entity_poly.pdbx_seq_one_letter_code
_entity_poly.pdbx_strand_id
1 'polypeptide(L)' 'MENLLTQFAILNDATGKKKLVFAYDVVDASGETQKSNQRKSFVVMDTEMQTLIEQLETKVKDIMNAQ' A
#
# COMPACT_ATOMS: atom_id res chain seq x y z
N MET A 1 1.26 -4.67 21.36
CA MET A 1 1.91 -5.00 20.07
C MET A 1 1.21 -4.20 18.99
N GLU A 2 1.99 -3.56 18.13
CA GLU A 2 1.51 -2.65 17.08
C GLU A 2 2.10 -3.07 15.72
N ASN A 3 1.35 -2.85 14.64
CA ASN A 3 1.81 -3.11 13.27
C ASN A 3 2.24 -1.80 12.62
N LEU A 4 3.54 -1.66 12.34
CA LEU A 4 4.12 -0.50 11.69
C LEU A 4 4.18 -0.72 10.18
N LEU A 5 3.42 0.05 9.40
CA LEU A 5 3.50 0.01 7.93
C LEU A 5 4.86 0.54 7.47
N THR A 6 5.63 -0.28 6.76
CA THR A 6 6.96 0.09 6.29
C THR A 6 7.01 0.31 4.79
N GLN A 7 6.17 -0.41 4.03
CA GLN A 7 6.11 -0.29 2.57
C GLN A 7 4.69 -0.55 2.08
N PHE A 8 4.31 0.11 0.99
CA PHE A 8 3.14 -0.28 0.22
C PHE A 8 3.36 -0.01 -1.27
N ALA A 9 2.62 -0.74 -2.09
CA ALA A 9 2.60 -0.61 -3.54
C ALA A 9 1.20 -0.90 -4.08
N ILE A 10 0.83 -0.18 -5.13
CA ILE A 10 -0.37 -0.41 -5.91
C ILE A 10 0.08 -1.04 -7.23
N LEU A 11 -0.41 -2.24 -7.52
CA LEU A 11 -0.11 -2.99 -8.73
C LEU A 11 -1.37 -3.10 -9.58
N ASN A 12 -1.23 -2.92 -10.88
CA ASN A 12 -2.28 -3.26 -11.83
C ASN A 12 -2.00 -4.68 -12.33
N ASP A 13 -2.92 -5.60 -12.09
CA ASP A 13 -2.80 -6.94 -12.66
C ASP A 13 -3.13 -6.95 -14.16
N ALA A 14 -2.78 -8.04 -14.85
CA ALA A 14 -3.02 -8.17 -16.30
C ALA A 14 -4.51 -8.12 -16.70
N THR A 15 -5.42 -8.26 -15.72
CA THR A 15 -6.87 -8.18 -15.92
C THR A 15 -7.43 -6.78 -15.68
N GLY A 16 -6.56 -5.80 -15.36
CA GLY A 16 -6.94 -4.43 -15.07
C GLY A 16 -7.42 -4.21 -13.63
N LYS A 17 -7.35 -5.23 -12.76
CA LYS A 17 -7.70 -5.07 -11.35
C LYS A 17 -6.53 -4.50 -10.57
N LYS A 18 -6.84 -3.60 -9.63
CA LYS A 18 -5.85 -3.03 -8.72
C LYS A 18 -5.61 -3.98 -7.55
N LYS A 19 -4.35 -4.19 -7.21
CA LYS A 19 -3.90 -5.00 -6.09
C LYS A 19 -3.04 -4.15 -5.17
N LEU A 20 -3.38 -4.11 -3.89
CA LEU A 20 -2.57 -3.44 -2.88
C LEU A 20 -1.67 -4.48 -2.23
N VAL A 21 -0.36 -4.20 -2.23
CA VAL A 21 0.66 -5.01 -1.57
C VAL A 21 1.32 -4.14 -0.52
N PHE A 22 1.54 -4.68 0.68
CA PHE A 22 2.17 -3.93 1.75
C PHE A 22 3.05 -4.82 2.62
N ALA A 23 4.05 -4.20 3.22
CA ALA A 23 4.90 -4.79 4.24
C ALA A 23 4.77 -4.00 5.54
N TYR A 24 4.82 -4.72 6.66
CA TYR A 24 4.77 -4.12 7.99
C TYR A 24 5.67 -4.89 8.96
N ASP A 25 6.11 -4.19 10.00
CA ASP A 25 6.81 -4.76 11.14
C ASP A 25 5.84 -4.86 12.33
N VAL A 26 6.07 -5.81 13.22
CA VAL A 26 5.35 -5.94 14.49
C VAL A 26 6.29 -5.47 15.58
N VAL A 27 5.89 -4.44 16.31
CA VAL A 27 6.67 -3.88 17.42
C VAL A 27 5.92 -4.05 18.74
N ASP A 28 6.65 -4.15 19.83
CA ASP A 28 6.06 -4.12 21.18
C ASP A 28 5.90 -2.69 21.71
N ALA A 29 5.45 -2.56 22.97
CA ALA A 29 5.21 -1.28 23.60
C ALA A 29 6.47 -0.44 23.86
N SER A 30 7.65 -1.07 23.84
CA SER A 30 8.95 -0.40 23.95
C SER A 30 9.52 0.02 22.60
N GLY A 31 8.87 -0.36 21.49
CA GLY A 31 9.32 -0.13 20.13
C GLY A 31 10.28 -1.20 19.61
N GLU A 32 10.53 -2.27 20.35
CA GLU A 32 11.38 -3.36 19.90
C GLU A 32 10.67 -4.20 18.81
N THR A 33 11.39 -4.51 17.74
CA THR A 33 10.87 -5.29 16.62
C THR A 33 10.73 -6.77 16.99
N GLN A 34 9.48 -7.22 17.09
CA GLN A 34 9.13 -8.62 17.36
C GLN A 34 9.06 -9.44 16.07
N LYS A 35 8.62 -8.84 14.96
CA LYS A 35 8.63 -9.45 13.62
C LYS A 35 8.90 -8.38 12.59
N SER A 36 9.71 -8.68 11.57
CA SER A 36 10.01 -7.73 10.49
C SER A 36 9.52 -8.23 9.13
N ASN A 37 9.25 -7.31 8.22
CA ASN A 37 8.95 -7.53 6.80
C ASN A 37 7.79 -8.52 6.58
N GLN A 38 6.74 -8.39 7.39
CA GLN A 38 5.52 -9.16 7.22
C GLN A 38 4.78 -8.63 5.99
N ARG A 39 4.62 -9.48 4.96
CA ARG A 39 4.03 -9.08 3.68
C ARG A 39 2.61 -9.57 3.54
N LYS A 40 1.73 -8.70 3.06
CA LYS A 40 0.35 -9.03 2.72
C LYS A 40 -0.04 -8.37 1.41
N SER A 41 -1.04 -8.93 0.77
CA SER A 41 -1.65 -8.33 -0.42
C SER A 41 -3.11 -8.70 -0.55
N PHE A 42 -3.89 -7.82 -1.16
CA PHE A 42 -5.28 -8.10 -1.49
C PHE A 42 -5.68 -7.39 -2.79
N VAL A 43 -6.66 -7.97 -3.48
CA VAL A 43 -7.28 -7.36 -4.66
C VAL A 43 -8.29 -6.33 -4.18
N VAL A 44 -8.23 -5.13 -4.74
CA VAL A 44 -9.11 -4.02 -4.38
C VAL A 44 -10.42 -4.19 -5.14
N MET A 45 -11.48 -4.54 -4.41
CA MET A 45 -12.81 -4.82 -4.98
C MET A 45 -13.83 -3.72 -4.66
N ASP A 46 -13.63 -2.97 -3.58
CA ASP A 46 -14.55 -1.93 -3.16
C ASP A 46 -14.33 -0.63 -3.95
N THR A 47 -15.43 0.04 -4.28
CA THR A 47 -15.42 1.24 -5.13
C THR A 47 -14.70 2.41 -4.45
N GLU A 48 -14.84 2.56 -3.14
CA GLU A 48 -14.26 3.67 -2.38
C GLU A 48 -12.72 3.64 -2.47
N MET A 49 -12.11 2.49 -2.20
CA MET A 49 -10.66 2.32 -2.29
C MET A 49 -10.16 2.45 -3.73
N GLN A 50 -10.94 2.01 -4.73
CA GLN A 50 -10.59 2.23 -6.13
C GLN A 50 -10.52 3.73 -6.46
N THR A 51 -11.51 4.52 -6.03
CA THR A 51 -11.52 5.98 -6.21
C THR A 51 -10.32 6.64 -5.54
N LEU A 52 -9.99 6.26 -4.30
CA LEU A 52 -8.82 6.79 -3.58
C LEU A 52 -7.51 6.49 -4.32
N ILE A 53 -7.38 5.28 -4.86
CA ILE A 53 -6.21 4.89 -5.64
C ILE A 53 -6.10 5.72 -6.93
N GLU A 54 -7.20 5.96 -7.64
CA GLU A 54 -7.21 6.79 -8.86
C GLU A 54 -6.77 8.23 -8.58
N GLN A 55 -7.23 8.81 -7.48
CA GLN A 55 -6.81 10.14 -7.04
C GLN A 55 -5.32 10.20 -6.74
N LEU A 56 -4.78 9.17 -6.05
CA LEU A 56 -3.35 9.07 -5.78
C LEU A 56 -2.54 8.92 -7.08
N GLU A 57 -2.96 8.04 -7.98
CA GLU A 57 -2.32 7.84 -9.29
C GLU A 57 -2.31 9.13 -10.12
N THR A 58 -3.38 9.92 -10.06
CA THR A 58 -3.44 11.23 -10.72
C THR A 58 -2.39 12.19 -10.17
N LYS A 59 -2.31 12.34 -8.84
CA LYS A 59 -1.29 13.21 -8.21
C LYS A 59 0.14 12.77 -8.54
N VAL A 60 0.39 11.47 -8.58
CA VAL A 60 1.71 10.94 -8.95
C VAL A 60 2.05 11.29 -10.41
N LYS A 61 1.09 11.12 -11.34
CA LYS A 61 1.27 11.51 -12.75
C LYS A 61 1.54 13.01 -12.89
N ASP A 62 0.84 13.84 -12.12
CA ASP A 62 1.08 15.29 -12.14
C ASP A 62 2.51 15.63 -11.73
N ILE A 63 3.05 14.97 -10.70
CA ILE A 63 4.46 15.12 -10.29
C ILE A 63 5.41 14.63 -11.37
N MET A 64 5.13 13.49 -12.00
CA MET A 64 5.96 12.95 -13.08
C MET A 64 6.03 13.88 -14.30
N ASN A 65 4.93 14.60 -14.57
CA ASN A 65 4.78 15.46 -15.73
C ASN A 65 5.08 16.94 -15.44
N ALA A 66 5.26 17.31 -14.17
CA ALA A 66 5.70 18.64 -13.78
C ALA A 66 7.15 18.85 -14.22
N GLN A 67 7.34 19.63 -15.28
CA GLN A 67 8.63 20.09 -15.77
C GLN A 67 9.17 21.25 -14.94
#